data_AF-A0A1H8SNV8-F1
#
_entry.id   AF-A0A1H8SNV8-F1
#
_cell.length_a   1.000
_cell.length_b   1.000
_cell.length_c   1.000
_cell.angle_alpha   90.00
_cell.angle_beta   90.00
_cell.angle_gamma   90.00
#
_symmetry.space_group_name_H-M   'P 1'
#
loop_
_entity.id
_entity.type
_entity.pdbx_description
1 polymer ?
#
loop_
_entity_poly.entity_id
_entity_poly.type
_entity_poly.pdbx_seq_one_letter_code
_entity_poly.pdbx_strand_id
1 'polypeptide(L)'
;MHQAIVVTIYSAALPLWLLVWWAVDGYALFRRAPLLWLPFGFGVFYLLANLLMVLVFGADTGSSAYEESRFHFIGERAMIAVQATASVLIVATLVYGLTIRKVPVDFIRFMVYSFVALLGLMAPIIWIPEGSATGLFTLRHFQTVALTFGLFLCVGGIVILLRDLLAHGDARISFEEPSGFATGSPASDPELARRDD
;
A
#
# COMPACT_ATOMS: atom_id res chain seq x y z
N MET A 1 22.22 24.70 -12.59
CA MET A 1 20.90 24.46 -13.21
C MET A 1 20.21 23.21 -12.64
N HIS A 2 20.93 22.11 -12.40
CA HIS A 2 20.39 20.84 -11.90
C HIS A 2 19.74 20.93 -10.51
N GLN A 3 20.33 21.72 -9.60
CA GLN A 3 19.75 22.00 -8.28
C GLN A 3 18.35 22.62 -8.38
N ALA A 4 18.15 23.60 -9.27
CA ALA A 4 16.86 24.26 -9.44
C ALA A 4 15.78 23.27 -9.91
N ILE A 5 16.14 22.33 -10.79
CA ILE A 5 15.23 21.27 -11.25
C ILE A 5 14.82 20.38 -10.07
N VAL A 6 15.79 19.92 -9.26
CA VAL A 6 15.50 19.05 -8.11
C VAL A 6 14.68 19.76 -7.04
N VAL A 7 15.01 21.01 -6.72
CA VAL A 7 14.19 21.85 -5.83
C VAL A 7 12.77 21.96 -6.36
N THR A 8 12.60 22.15 -7.67
CA THR A 8 11.27 22.20 -8.31
C THR A 8 10.53 20.86 -8.17
N ILE A 9 11.22 19.72 -8.36
CA ILE A 9 10.63 18.38 -8.18
C ILE A 9 10.05 18.24 -6.77
N TYR A 10 10.82 18.52 -5.72
CA TYR A 10 10.33 18.39 -4.34
C TYR A 10 9.29 19.46 -3.98
N SER A 11 9.45 20.69 -4.47
CA SER A 11 8.49 21.77 -4.22
C SER A 11 7.14 21.50 -4.90
N ALA A 12 7.13 20.86 -6.07
CA ALA A 12 5.93 20.41 -6.75
C ALA A 12 5.35 19.12 -6.13
N ALA A 13 6.20 18.26 -5.57
CA ALA A 13 5.77 17.04 -4.89
C ALA A 13 4.95 17.33 -3.62
N LEU A 14 5.26 18.39 -2.87
CA LEU A 14 4.51 18.76 -1.67
C LEU A 14 3.02 19.06 -1.93
N PRO A 15 2.63 20.00 -2.83
CA PRO A 15 1.24 20.21 -3.15
C PRO A 15 0.61 18.99 -3.83
N LEU A 16 1.38 18.24 -4.64
CA LEU A 16 0.88 17.00 -5.23
C LEU A 16 0.55 15.95 -4.17
N TRP A 17 1.33 15.84 -3.09
CA TRP A 17 1.06 14.94 -1.97
C TRP A 17 -0.28 15.30 -1.31
N LEU A 18 -0.52 16.59 -1.07
CA LEU A 18 -1.79 17.06 -0.52
C LEU A 18 -2.97 16.76 -1.47
N LEU A 19 -2.79 16.98 -2.77
CA LEU A 19 -3.80 16.68 -3.78
C LEU A 19 -4.10 15.18 -3.88
N VAL A 20 -3.08 14.32 -3.82
CA VAL A 20 -3.26 12.87 -3.81
C VAL A 20 -4.04 12.45 -2.56
N TRP A 21 -3.69 12.99 -1.38
CA TRP A 21 -4.43 12.72 -0.15
C TRP A 21 -5.88 13.21 -0.18
N TRP A 22 -6.14 14.30 -0.89
CA TRP A 22 -7.50 14.74 -1.16
C TRP A 22 -8.23 13.77 -2.10
N ALA A 23 -7.59 13.32 -3.18
CA ALA A 23 -8.18 12.43 -4.19
C ALA A 23 -8.52 11.03 -3.66
N VAL A 24 -7.80 10.55 -2.63
CA VAL A 24 -8.09 9.27 -1.95
C VAL A 24 -9.04 9.43 -0.75
N ASP A 25 -9.70 10.59 -0.60
CA ASP A 25 -10.55 10.92 0.55
C ASP A 25 -9.82 10.85 1.92
N GLY A 26 -8.49 10.93 1.91
CA GLY A 26 -7.64 10.74 3.09
C GLY A 26 -7.93 11.72 4.23
N TYR A 27 -8.26 12.98 3.90
CA TYR A 27 -8.61 13.99 4.91
C TYR A 27 -9.91 13.65 5.65
N ALA A 28 -10.90 13.10 4.95
CA ALA A 28 -12.14 12.66 5.58
C ALA A 28 -11.89 11.45 6.49
N LEU A 29 -10.96 10.58 6.09
CA LEU A 29 -10.58 9.37 6.81
C LEU A 29 -9.81 9.63 8.11
N PHE A 30 -9.10 10.76 8.26
CA PHE A 30 -8.39 11.08 9.50
C PHE A 30 -9.28 11.09 10.75
N ARG A 31 -10.55 11.48 10.61
CA ARG A 31 -11.51 11.47 11.72
C ARG A 31 -11.88 10.07 12.18
N ARG A 32 -11.83 9.10 11.26
CA ARG A 32 -12.23 7.71 11.49
C ARG A 32 -11.03 6.86 11.90
N ALA A 33 -9.86 7.11 11.30
CA ALA A 33 -8.63 6.38 11.50
C ALA A 33 -7.49 7.37 11.82
N PRO A 34 -7.31 7.79 13.08
CA PRO A 34 -6.29 8.79 13.44
C PRO A 34 -4.87 8.29 13.15
N LEU A 35 -4.65 6.98 13.11
CA LEU A 35 -3.35 6.39 12.76
C LEU A 35 -2.90 6.74 11.33
N LEU A 36 -3.81 7.14 10.44
CA LEU A 36 -3.46 7.62 9.09
C LEU A 36 -2.62 8.90 9.11
N TRP A 37 -2.58 9.64 10.23
CA TRP A 37 -1.67 10.77 10.40
C TRP A 37 -0.20 10.35 10.28
N LEU A 38 0.15 9.12 10.65
CA LEU A 38 1.53 8.64 10.53
C LEU A 38 1.99 8.56 9.07
N PRO A 39 1.36 7.77 8.17
CA PRO A 39 1.78 7.73 6.77
C PRO A 39 1.69 9.10 6.09
N PHE A 40 0.67 9.91 6.41
CA PHE A 40 0.57 11.27 5.87
C PHE A 40 1.74 12.16 6.30
N GLY A 41 1.98 12.24 7.61
CA GLY A 41 2.99 13.09 8.22
C GLY A 41 4.40 12.66 7.85
N PHE A 42 4.68 11.36 7.82
CA PHE A 42 5.96 10.85 7.35
C PHE A 42 6.18 11.16 5.87
N GLY A 43 5.18 11.06 5.00
CA GLY A 43 5.30 11.49 3.61
C GLY A 43 5.73 12.95 3.48
N VAL A 44 5.05 13.85 4.19
CA VAL A 44 5.42 15.28 4.23
C VAL A 44 6.84 15.47 4.79
N PHE A 45 7.16 14.83 5.91
CA PHE A 45 8.47 14.91 6.55
C PHE A 45 9.58 14.47 5.60
N TYR A 46 9.43 13.35 4.91
CA TYR A 46 10.44 12.87 3.96
C TYR A 46 10.61 13.83 2.78
N LEU A 47 9.53 14.38 2.22
CA LEU A 47 9.63 15.35 1.13
C LEU A 47 10.34 16.64 1.59
N LEU A 48 9.99 17.16 2.77
CA LEU A 48 10.62 18.34 3.34
C LEU A 48 12.09 18.10 3.72
N ALA A 49 12.40 16.95 4.33
CA ALA A 49 13.76 16.59 4.68
C ALA A 49 14.64 16.48 3.43
N ASN A 50 14.15 15.83 2.36
CA ASN A 50 14.90 15.74 1.11
C ASN A 50 15.06 17.12 0.43
N LEU A 51 14.02 17.95 0.43
CA LEU A 51 14.10 19.32 -0.07
C LEU A 51 15.14 20.14 0.72
N LEU A 52 15.10 20.07 2.04
CA LEU A 52 16.04 20.77 2.92
C LEU A 52 17.47 20.29 2.70
N MET A 53 17.68 18.98 2.55
CA MET A 53 19.00 18.42 2.23
C MET A 53 19.56 19.01 0.93
N VAL A 54 18.74 19.12 -0.12
CA VAL A 54 19.16 19.72 -1.41
C VAL A 54 19.43 21.23 -1.30
N LEU A 55 18.69 21.94 -0.45
CA LEU A 55 18.90 23.38 -0.24
C LEU A 55 20.15 23.67 0.60
N VAL A 56 20.41 22.88 1.64
CA VAL A 56 21.51 23.11 2.59
C VAL A 56 22.84 22.57 2.07
N PHE A 57 22.86 21.36 1.54
CA PHE A 57 24.10 20.68 1.11
C PHE A 57 24.39 20.84 -0.38
N GLY A 58 23.51 21.52 -1.12
CA GLY A 58 23.62 21.64 -2.56
C GLY A 58 23.24 20.35 -3.30
N ALA A 59 23.24 20.44 -4.62
CA ALA A 59 22.95 19.34 -5.53
C ALA A 59 24.08 19.23 -6.55
N ASP A 60 25.22 18.73 -6.07
CA ASP A 60 26.34 18.42 -6.95
C ASP A 60 26.11 17.06 -7.61
N THR A 61 26.21 17.05 -8.93
CA THR A 61 26.17 15.82 -9.73
C THR A 61 27.52 15.14 -9.65
N GLY A 62 27.56 13.87 -9.22
CA GLY A 62 28.76 13.05 -9.30
C GLY A 62 29.13 12.67 -10.75
N SER A 63 30.08 11.75 -10.91
CA SER A 63 30.36 11.15 -12.22
C SER A 63 29.16 10.32 -12.69
N SER A 64 29.04 10.09 -14.00
CA SER A 64 27.93 9.28 -14.55
C SER A 64 27.88 7.87 -13.94
N ALA A 65 29.05 7.21 -13.83
CA ALA A 65 29.15 5.89 -13.20
C ALA A 65 28.76 5.91 -11.71
N TYR A 66 29.03 7.01 -11.01
CA TYR A 66 28.63 7.17 -9.61
C TYR A 66 27.11 7.31 -9.47
N GLU A 67 26.47 8.17 -10.28
CA GLU A 67 25.01 8.32 -10.23
C GLU A 67 24.29 7.05 -10.68
N GLU A 68 24.80 6.34 -11.67
CA GLU A 68 24.26 5.05 -12.13
C GLU A 68 24.29 3.98 -11.02
N SER A 69 25.38 3.92 -10.25
CA SER A 69 25.47 2.99 -9.11
C SER A 69 24.38 3.21 -8.04
N ARG A 70 23.85 4.44 -7.95
CA ARG A 70 22.78 4.77 -6.99
C ARG A 70 21.40 4.27 -7.42
N PHE A 71 21.18 4.01 -8.71
CA PHE A 71 19.92 3.45 -9.19
C PHE A 71 19.69 2.03 -8.71
N HIS A 72 20.77 1.27 -8.48
CA HIS A 72 20.67 -0.08 -7.93
C HIS A 72 19.93 -0.09 -6.58
N PHE A 73 20.33 0.80 -5.66
CA PHE A 73 19.68 0.91 -4.34
C PHE A 73 18.22 1.34 -4.42
N ILE A 74 17.86 2.19 -5.39
CA ILE A 74 16.46 2.59 -5.58
C ILE A 74 15.65 1.42 -6.14
N GLY A 75 16.20 0.69 -7.11
CA GLY A 75 15.59 -0.51 -7.66
C GLY A 75 15.30 -1.56 -6.59
N GLU A 76 16.28 -1.87 -5.74
CA GLU A 76 16.11 -2.81 -4.62
C GLU A 76 15.02 -2.37 -3.65
N ARG A 77 15.01 -1.09 -3.25
CA ARG A 77 13.99 -0.54 -2.33
C ARG A 77 12.60 -0.53 -2.95
N ALA A 78 12.50 -0.20 -4.23
CA ALA A 78 11.24 -0.24 -4.97
C ALA A 78 10.70 -1.67 -5.06
N MET A 79 11.57 -2.66 -5.31
CA MET A 79 11.19 -4.07 -5.32
C MET A 79 10.64 -4.53 -3.97
N ILE A 80 11.29 -4.16 -2.86
CA ILE A 80 10.79 -4.44 -1.51
C ILE A 80 9.40 -3.82 -1.30
N ALA A 81 9.21 -2.56 -1.70
CA ALA A 81 7.93 -1.87 -1.58
C ALA A 81 6.82 -2.53 -2.41
N VAL A 82 7.10 -2.89 -3.67
CA VAL A 82 6.15 -3.58 -4.57
C VAL A 82 5.80 -4.95 -4.03
N GLN A 83 6.79 -5.73 -3.58
CA GLN A 83 6.56 -7.05 -2.99
C GLN A 83 5.69 -6.95 -1.73
N ALA A 84 6.00 -6.04 -0.81
CA ALA A 84 5.18 -5.83 0.39
C ALA A 84 3.74 -5.43 0.03
N THR A 85 3.58 -4.53 -0.94
CA THR A 85 2.27 -4.08 -1.44
C THR A 85 1.47 -5.24 -2.03
N ALA A 86 2.11 -6.10 -2.84
CA ALA A 86 1.50 -7.29 -3.41
C ALA A 86 1.10 -8.32 -2.34
N SER A 87 1.97 -8.56 -1.36
CA SER A 87 1.67 -9.47 -0.23
C SER A 87 0.45 -9.01 0.56
N VAL A 88 0.34 -7.71 0.85
CA VAL A 88 -0.83 -7.14 1.53
C VAL A 88 -2.10 -7.34 0.72
N LEU A 89 -2.06 -7.13 -0.60
CA LEU A 89 -3.21 -7.38 -1.47
C LEU A 89 -3.64 -8.85 -1.48
N ILE A 90 -2.69 -9.78 -1.52
CA ILE A 90 -2.98 -11.22 -1.46
C ILE A 90 -3.66 -11.55 -0.13
N VAL A 91 -3.09 -11.10 0.99
CA VAL A 91 -3.67 -11.34 2.32
C VAL A 91 -5.07 -10.73 2.42
N ALA A 92 -5.26 -9.49 1.97
CA ALA A 92 -6.57 -8.87 1.93
C ALA A 92 -7.56 -9.68 1.08
N THR A 93 -7.15 -10.10 -0.12
CA THR A 93 -8.00 -10.90 -1.01
C THR A 93 -8.40 -12.23 -0.39
N LEU A 94 -7.47 -12.91 0.30
CA LEU A 94 -7.74 -14.16 1.01
C LEU A 94 -8.70 -13.95 2.18
N VAL A 95 -8.41 -13.01 3.07
CA VAL A 95 -9.23 -12.77 4.28
C VAL A 95 -10.65 -12.36 3.90
N TYR A 96 -10.81 -11.46 2.94
CA TYR A 96 -12.13 -11.01 2.51
C TYR A 96 -12.84 -12.03 1.61
N GLY A 97 -12.09 -12.77 0.78
CA GLY A 97 -12.61 -13.87 -0.02
C GLY A 97 -13.22 -15.00 0.83
N LEU A 98 -12.61 -15.28 1.99
CA LEU A 98 -13.11 -16.30 2.93
C LEU A 98 -14.27 -15.82 3.82
N THR A 99 -14.45 -14.50 4.00
CA THR A 99 -15.44 -13.95 4.96
C THR A 99 -16.76 -13.54 4.32
N ILE A 100 -16.98 -13.77 3.02
CA ILE A 100 -18.15 -13.31 2.23
C ILE A 100 -18.28 -11.76 2.23
N ARG A 101 -17.32 -11.05 2.85
CA ARG A 101 -17.33 -9.59 2.99
C ARG A 101 -16.62 -8.94 1.81
N LYS A 102 -17.07 -7.74 1.48
CA LYS A 102 -16.43 -6.91 0.47
C LYS A 102 -15.23 -6.19 1.07
N VAL A 103 -14.15 -6.13 0.32
CA VAL A 103 -12.95 -5.35 0.68
C VAL A 103 -13.31 -3.86 0.77
N PRO A 104 -12.79 -3.11 1.77
CA PRO A 104 -13.07 -1.68 1.90
C PRO A 104 -12.61 -0.92 0.65
N VAL A 105 -13.51 -0.11 0.08
CA VAL A 105 -13.19 0.70 -1.11
C VAL A 105 -12.07 1.69 -0.83
N ASP A 106 -12.00 2.24 0.38
CA ASP A 106 -10.95 3.14 0.81
C ASP A 106 -9.56 2.47 0.78
N PHE A 107 -9.48 1.19 1.20
CA PHE A 107 -8.24 0.42 1.07
C PHE A 107 -7.83 0.27 -0.39
N ILE A 108 -8.76 -0.14 -1.26
CA ILE A 108 -8.48 -0.34 -2.69
C ILE A 108 -7.98 0.97 -3.31
N ARG A 109 -8.58 2.12 -2.98
CA ARG A 109 -8.14 3.43 -3.47
C ARG A 109 -6.68 3.70 -3.08
N PHE A 110 -6.33 3.58 -1.80
CA PHE A 110 -4.95 3.79 -1.34
C PHE A 110 -3.97 2.86 -2.06
N MET A 111 -4.34 1.58 -2.24
CA MET A 111 -3.50 0.61 -2.94
C MET A 111 -3.33 0.94 -4.42
N VAL A 112 -4.39 1.34 -5.12
CA VAL A 112 -4.30 1.73 -6.55
C VAL A 112 -3.37 2.92 -6.73
N TYR A 113 -3.50 3.97 -5.92
CA TYR A 113 -2.60 5.13 -6.01
C TYR A 113 -1.17 4.78 -5.62
N SER A 114 -0.97 3.88 -4.66
CA SER A 114 0.34 3.31 -4.34
C SER A 114 0.96 2.62 -5.56
N PHE A 115 0.21 1.74 -6.25
CA PHE A 115 0.69 1.08 -7.46
C PHE A 115 0.99 2.04 -8.61
N VAL A 116 0.15 3.07 -8.80
CA VAL A 116 0.43 4.11 -9.80
C VAL A 116 1.75 4.82 -9.50
N ALA A 117 2.04 5.09 -8.23
CA ALA A 117 3.32 5.68 -7.83
C ALA A 117 4.50 4.69 -7.98
N LEU A 118 4.36 3.45 -7.51
CA LEU A 118 5.43 2.43 -7.52
C LEU A 118 5.70 1.81 -8.90
N LEU A 119 4.72 1.75 -9.80
CA LEU A 119 4.89 1.19 -11.14
C LEU A 119 4.87 2.28 -12.19
N GLY A 120 3.85 3.13 -12.18
CA GLY A 120 3.67 4.17 -13.20
C GLY A 120 4.75 5.25 -13.13
N LEU A 121 4.95 5.86 -11.96
CA LEU A 121 5.92 6.94 -11.80
C LEU A 121 7.37 6.43 -11.70
N MET A 122 7.58 5.15 -11.38
CA MET A 122 8.92 4.54 -11.38
C MET A 122 9.35 4.04 -12.77
N ALA A 123 8.40 3.78 -13.67
CA ALA A 123 8.63 3.25 -15.03
C ALA A 123 9.60 4.04 -15.93
N PRO A 124 9.78 5.37 -15.80
CA PRO A 124 10.76 6.11 -16.61
C PRO A 124 12.21 5.59 -16.48
N ILE A 125 12.49 4.66 -15.55
CA ILE A 125 13.73 3.88 -15.52
C ILE A 125 14.03 3.10 -16.82
N ILE A 126 12.99 2.71 -17.57
CA ILE A 126 13.12 1.99 -18.84
C ILE A 126 13.79 2.89 -19.90
N TRP A 127 13.70 4.20 -19.72
CA TRP A 127 14.24 5.22 -20.62
C TRP A 127 15.33 6.04 -19.92
N ILE A 128 16.30 5.36 -19.28
CA ILE A 128 17.47 6.03 -18.71
C ILE A 128 18.36 6.57 -19.87
N PRO A 129 18.67 7.88 -19.92
CA PRO A 129 19.67 8.40 -20.83
C PRO A 129 21.08 8.01 -20.35
N GLU A 130 21.67 7.02 -21.02
CA GLU A 130 23.04 6.57 -20.75
C GLU A 130 24.05 7.71 -20.93
N GLY A 131 25.07 7.75 -20.05
CA GLY A 131 26.17 8.73 -20.12
C GLY A 131 25.84 10.15 -19.63
N SER A 132 24.58 10.46 -19.27
CA SER A 132 24.20 11.78 -18.74
C SER A 132 24.10 11.78 -17.22
N ALA A 133 25.16 12.20 -16.53
CA ALA A 133 25.19 12.33 -15.07
C ALA A 133 24.06 13.24 -14.53
N THR A 134 23.73 14.32 -15.26
CA THR A 134 22.63 15.22 -14.90
C THR A 134 21.26 14.56 -15.04
N GLY A 135 21.06 13.78 -16.11
CA GLY A 135 19.79 13.07 -16.34
C GLY A 135 19.55 12.02 -15.27
N LEU A 136 20.57 11.22 -14.98
CA LEU A 136 20.58 10.23 -13.90
C LEU A 136 20.29 10.87 -12.54
N PHE A 137 20.99 11.95 -12.21
CA PHE A 137 20.76 12.68 -10.96
C PHE A 137 19.31 13.17 -10.82
N THR A 138 18.77 13.79 -11.87
CA THR A 138 17.39 14.33 -11.85
C THR A 138 16.35 13.22 -11.71
N LEU A 139 16.52 12.15 -12.50
CA LEU A 139 15.62 11.01 -12.49
C LEU A 139 15.63 10.32 -11.12
N ARG A 140 16.79 10.19 -10.48
CA ARG A 140 16.93 9.65 -9.11
C ARG A 140 16.06 10.39 -8.10
N HIS A 141 16.01 11.73 -8.17
CA HIS A 141 15.20 12.55 -7.28
C HIS A 141 13.70 12.43 -7.57
N PHE A 142 13.30 12.44 -8.84
CA PHE A 142 11.92 12.15 -9.24
C PHE A 142 11.46 10.77 -8.74
N GLN A 143 12.31 9.78 -8.90
CA GLN A 143 12.08 8.42 -8.44
C GLN A 143 11.96 8.31 -6.92
N THR A 144 12.78 9.06 -6.19
CA THR A 144 12.68 9.12 -4.72
C THR A 144 11.31 9.66 -4.28
N VAL A 145 10.77 10.66 -4.97
CA VAL A 145 9.42 11.17 -4.72
C VAL A 145 8.36 10.10 -4.99
N ALA A 146 8.42 9.44 -6.16
CA ALA A 146 7.49 8.37 -6.52
C ALA A 146 7.50 7.22 -5.50
N LEU A 147 8.69 6.77 -5.08
CA LEU A 147 8.84 5.75 -4.05
C LEU A 147 8.26 6.19 -2.71
N THR A 148 8.49 7.45 -2.31
CA THR A 148 7.93 8.05 -1.08
C THR A 148 6.40 8.01 -1.11
N PHE A 149 5.81 8.42 -2.24
CA PHE A 149 4.36 8.40 -2.42
C PHE A 149 3.81 6.98 -2.31
N GLY A 150 4.38 6.06 -3.09
CA GLY A 150 3.96 4.67 -3.12
C GLY A 150 4.02 4.01 -1.75
N LEU A 151 5.15 4.14 -1.06
CA LEU A 151 5.35 3.55 0.26
C LEU A 151 4.32 4.04 1.28
N PHE A 152 4.16 5.36 1.42
CA PHE A 152 3.29 5.90 2.46
C PHE A 152 1.80 5.76 2.12
N LEU A 153 1.42 5.73 0.84
CA LEU A 153 0.06 5.34 0.44
C LEU A 153 -0.21 3.87 0.71
N CYS A 154 0.75 2.98 0.48
CA CYS A 154 0.64 1.57 0.84
C CYS A 154 0.41 1.40 2.35
N VAL A 155 1.24 2.08 3.17
CA VAL A 155 1.07 2.08 4.63
C VAL A 155 -0.30 2.63 5.05
N GLY A 156 -0.78 3.70 4.40
CA GLY A 156 -2.14 4.21 4.61
C GLY A 156 -3.22 3.17 4.31
N GLY A 157 -3.09 2.45 3.19
CA GLY A 157 -3.94 1.32 2.85
C GLY A 157 -3.93 0.24 3.94
N ILE A 158 -2.74 -0.19 4.38
CA ILE A 158 -2.60 -1.18 5.46
C ILE A 158 -3.31 -0.74 6.73
N VAL A 159 -3.17 0.53 7.13
CA VAL A 159 -3.88 1.07 8.31
C VAL A 159 -5.40 0.97 8.16
N ILE A 160 -5.94 1.28 6.97
CA ILE A 160 -7.38 1.16 6.69
C ILE A 160 -7.83 -0.31 6.77
N LEU A 161 -7.07 -1.21 6.15
CA LEU A 161 -7.36 -2.65 6.14
C LEU A 161 -7.36 -3.21 7.57
N LEU A 162 -6.30 -2.96 8.33
CA LEU A 162 -6.17 -3.45 9.71
C LEU A 162 -7.27 -2.92 10.61
N ARG A 163 -7.63 -1.64 10.47
CA ARG A 163 -8.74 -1.06 11.23
C ARG A 163 -10.07 -1.73 10.89
N ASP A 164 -10.33 -1.99 9.61
CA ASP A 164 -11.56 -2.65 9.19
C ASP A 164 -11.63 -4.10 9.71
N LEU A 165 -10.51 -4.82 9.65
CA LEU A 165 -10.38 -6.16 10.21
C LEU A 165 -10.59 -6.18 11.73
N LEU A 166 -10.03 -5.22 12.47
CA LEU A 166 -10.21 -5.12 13.92
C LEU A 166 -11.64 -4.74 14.31
N ALA A 167 -12.29 -3.86 13.56
CA ALA A 167 -13.67 -3.44 13.82
C ALA A 167 -14.69 -4.56 13.56
N HIS A 168 -14.34 -5.54 12.73
CA HIS A 168 -15.22 -6.60 12.27
C HIS A 168 -14.72 -8.01 12.61
N GLY A 169 -13.69 -8.10 13.45
CA GLY A 169 -12.98 -9.33 13.81
C GLY A 169 -13.80 -10.38 14.57
N ASP A 170 -15.04 -10.07 14.96
CA ASP A 170 -16.02 -11.05 15.47
C ASP A 170 -16.65 -11.90 14.35
N ALA A 171 -15.84 -12.33 13.37
CA ALA A 171 -16.25 -13.38 12.48
C ALA A 171 -16.43 -14.65 13.31
N ARG A 172 -17.67 -14.95 13.69
CA ARG A 172 -18.06 -16.28 14.16
C ARG A 172 -17.59 -17.27 13.10
N ILE A 173 -16.47 -17.91 13.35
CA ILE A 173 -16.09 -19.13 12.65
C ILE A 173 -17.08 -20.16 13.16
N SER A 174 -18.24 -20.25 12.51
CA SER A 174 -19.10 -21.42 12.67
C SER A 174 -18.34 -22.57 12.04
N PHE A 175 -17.55 -23.25 12.86
CA PHE A 175 -17.34 -24.66 12.63
C PHE A 175 -18.75 -25.25 12.72
N GLU A 176 -19.38 -25.54 11.57
CA GLU A 176 -20.44 -26.53 11.55
C GLU A 176 -19.81 -27.79 12.15
N GLU A 177 -20.07 -28.04 13.42
CA GLU A 177 -19.91 -29.37 13.98
C GLU A 177 -20.72 -30.28 13.04
N PRO A 178 -20.10 -31.33 12.47
CA PRO A 178 -20.87 -32.31 11.73
C PRO A 178 -21.91 -32.85 12.70
N SER A 179 -23.16 -32.52 12.43
CA SER A 179 -24.32 -32.88 13.23
C SER A 179 -24.23 -34.36 13.58
N GLY A 180 -24.12 -34.63 14.89
CA GLY A 180 -24.37 -35.90 15.56
C GLY A 180 -24.16 -37.16 14.73
N PHE A 181 -23.00 -37.81 14.90
CA PHE A 181 -22.95 -39.26 14.76
C PHE A 181 -23.91 -39.84 15.80
N ALA A 182 -25.10 -40.21 15.37
CA ALA A 182 -26.13 -40.82 16.19
C ALA A 182 -25.62 -42.16 16.75
N THR A 183 -25.07 -42.13 17.96
CA THR A 183 -24.84 -43.31 18.78
C THR A 183 -26.09 -43.57 19.60
N GLY A 184 -27.00 -44.41 19.07
CA GLY A 184 -28.23 -44.77 19.78
C GLY A 184 -29.07 -45.84 19.05
N SER A 185 -28.86 -47.08 19.49
CA SER A 185 -29.56 -48.36 19.20
C SER A 185 -31.09 -48.33 18.95
N PRO A 186 -31.67 -49.37 18.32
CA PRO A 186 -33.03 -49.39 17.78
C PRO A 186 -34.08 -49.66 18.87
N ALA A 187 -35.15 -48.88 18.90
CA ALA A 187 -36.33 -49.20 19.68
C ALA A 187 -37.60 -48.61 19.04
N SER A 188 -38.48 -49.54 18.65
CA SER A 188 -39.94 -49.43 18.56
C SER A 188 -40.55 -48.41 17.59
N ASP A 189 -40.84 -48.92 16.40
CA ASP A 189 -41.83 -48.40 15.45
C ASP A 189 -43.25 -48.51 16.07
N PRO A 190 -44.02 -47.42 16.28
CA PRO A 190 -45.38 -47.50 16.81
C PRO A 190 -46.43 -47.89 15.76
N GLU A 191 -46.05 -48.06 14.49
CA GLU A 191 -47.01 -48.18 13.38
C GLU A 191 -47.52 -49.60 13.09
N LEU A 192 -47.02 -50.62 13.79
CA LEU A 192 -47.43 -52.02 13.59
C LEU A 192 -48.53 -52.52 14.55
N ALA A 193 -48.97 -51.71 15.52
CA ALA A 193 -49.99 -52.11 16.51
C ALA A 193 -51.43 -51.74 16.12
N ARG A 194 -51.70 -51.41 14.85
CA ARG A 194 -53.01 -50.88 14.40
C ARG A 194 -53.69 -51.70 13.29
N ARG A 195 -53.32 -52.97 13.13
CA ARG A 195 -53.84 -53.81 12.04
C ARG A 195 -54.64 -55.05 12.44
N ASP A 196 -54.81 -55.32 13.73
CA ASP A 196 -55.65 -56.41 14.19
C ASP A 196 -56.70 -55.87 15.17
N ASP A 197 -57.81 -55.37 14.63
CA ASP A 197 -59.15 -55.30 15.24
C ASP A 197 -60.21 -55.20 14.12
#